data_AF-A0A2E7AR71-F1
#
_entry.id   AF-A0A2E7AR71-F1
#
_cell.length_a   1.000
_cell.length_b   1.000
_cell.length_c   1.000
_cell.angle_alpha   90.00
_cell.angle_beta   90.00
_cell.angle_gamma   90.00
#
_symmetry.space_group_name_H-M   'P 1'
#
loop_
_entity.id
_entity.type
_entity.pdbx_description
1 polymer ?
#
loop_
_entity_poly.entity_id
_entity_poly.type
_entity_poly.pdbx_seq_one_letter_code
_entity_poly.pdbx_strand_id
1 'polypeptide(L)'
;HCGIFTYPIQVAVKEKIPLLFWGEPFGIYRNGMYSYNDLIEFTRKYRTEHAQRGYNWMDFVNESREKLTEKDMVWAKYPSDEDIDQNGVRGIYLGNYYQWEQHEIAAEMTALYGWQPKRTPYLRTYRNFDGIDDMHEIGVHDWLKYMKFGYGRCTDSASLDIRSGRLVREQAIDLVRKHDPAYPSDDLPRWLEITGYTKEQFDQGCEKWRNLEVWRRGASNEWECDHIWDYPRNEF
;
A
#
# COMPACT_ATOMS: atom_id res chain seq x y z
N HIS A 1 4.66 10.05 2.89
CA HIS A 1 3.22 10.42 2.96
C HIS A 1 2.97 11.78 3.59
N CYS A 2 3.62 12.18 4.70
CA CYS A 2 3.39 13.47 5.37
C CYS A 2 3.24 14.68 4.42
N GLY A 3 4.21 14.89 3.51
CA GLY A 3 4.20 16.06 2.61
C GLY A 3 3.03 16.05 1.63
N ILE A 4 2.76 14.90 0.99
CA ILE A 4 1.66 14.70 0.03
C ILE A 4 0.31 15.08 0.64
N PHE A 5 0.10 14.77 1.92
CA PHE A 5 -1.16 15.01 2.62
C PHE A 5 -1.17 16.27 3.50
N THR A 6 -0.12 17.10 3.42
CA THR A 6 -0.02 18.36 4.19
C THR A 6 0.10 19.55 3.25
N TYR A 7 1.06 19.50 2.34
CA TYR A 7 1.45 20.63 1.52
C TYR A 7 0.33 21.12 0.58
N PRO A 8 -0.47 20.24 -0.07
CA PRO A 8 -1.59 20.72 -0.88
C PRO A 8 -2.61 21.52 -0.07
N ILE A 9 -2.87 21.13 1.18
CA ILE A 9 -3.80 21.84 2.07
C ILE A 9 -3.20 23.17 2.53
N GLN A 10 -1.89 23.22 2.82
CA GLN A 10 -1.20 24.49 3.09
C GLN A 10 -1.35 25.48 1.92
N VAL A 11 -1.10 25.02 0.70
CA VAL A 11 -1.24 25.84 -0.50
C VAL A 11 -2.69 26.26 -0.69
N ALA A 12 -3.65 25.36 -0.47
CA ALA A 12 -5.07 25.68 -0.60
C ALA A 12 -5.51 26.79 0.38
N VAL A 13 -5.10 26.70 1.64
CA VAL A 13 -5.35 27.75 2.63
C VAL A 13 -4.67 29.07 2.24
N LYS A 14 -3.37 29.02 1.88
CA LYS A 14 -2.56 30.20 1.54
C LYS A 14 -3.09 30.94 0.32
N GLU A 15 -3.47 30.21 -0.71
CA GLU A 15 -3.93 30.73 -2.00
C GLU A 15 -5.46 30.82 -2.08
N LYS A 16 -6.16 30.53 -0.97
CA LYS A 16 -7.63 30.57 -0.85
C LYS A 16 -8.35 29.71 -1.90
N ILE A 17 -7.84 28.50 -2.13
CA ILE A 17 -8.43 27.50 -3.02
C ILE A 17 -9.42 26.68 -2.18
N PRO A 18 -10.74 26.79 -2.43
CA PRO A 18 -11.75 26.17 -1.57
C PRO A 18 -11.91 24.66 -1.81
N LEU A 19 -11.37 24.12 -2.91
CA LEU A 19 -11.64 22.74 -3.31
C LEU A 19 -10.37 22.04 -3.81
N LEU A 20 -10.07 20.90 -3.20
CA LEU A 20 -9.08 19.95 -3.66
C LEU A 20 -9.76 18.65 -4.09
N PHE A 21 -9.28 18.11 -5.20
CA PHE A 21 -9.67 16.78 -5.68
C PHE A 21 -8.53 15.81 -5.41
N TRP A 22 -8.81 14.79 -4.60
CA TRP A 22 -7.94 13.65 -4.34
C TRP A 22 -8.30 12.50 -5.27
N GLY A 23 -7.36 11.56 -5.45
CA GLY A 23 -7.56 10.33 -6.23
C GLY A 23 -8.50 9.33 -5.55
N GLU A 24 -8.19 8.03 -5.64
CA GLU A 24 -8.99 7.04 -4.95
C GLU A 24 -8.69 7.05 -3.44
N PRO A 25 -9.70 7.08 -2.56
CA PRO A 25 -9.45 6.94 -1.15
C PRO A 25 -9.15 5.47 -0.82
N PHE A 26 -7.97 5.21 -0.25
CA PHE A 26 -7.57 3.87 0.20
C PHE A 26 -8.61 3.20 1.11
N GLY A 27 -9.34 4.00 1.91
CA GLY A 27 -10.40 3.55 2.80
C GLY A 27 -11.56 2.85 2.09
N ILE A 28 -11.96 3.35 0.91
CA ILE A 28 -13.01 2.73 0.09
C ILE A 28 -12.38 1.60 -0.73
N TYR A 29 -11.30 1.91 -1.43
CA TYR A 29 -10.78 1.03 -2.46
C TYR A 29 -10.05 -0.21 -1.92
N ARG A 30 -9.22 -0.10 -0.87
CA ARG A 30 -8.33 -1.20 -0.45
C ARG A 30 -8.78 -1.99 0.77
N ASN A 31 -9.20 -1.31 1.84
CA ASN A 31 -9.41 -1.97 3.14
C ASN A 31 -10.88 -2.03 3.58
N GLY A 32 -11.82 -1.43 2.84
CA GLY A 32 -13.25 -1.48 3.15
C GLY A 32 -13.64 -0.72 4.41
N MET A 33 -12.82 0.25 4.85
CA MET A 33 -13.14 1.16 5.96
C MET A 33 -14.38 2.00 5.68
N TYR A 34 -14.65 2.27 4.40
CA TYR A 34 -15.80 3.03 3.94
C TYR A 34 -16.45 2.37 2.73
N SER A 35 -17.72 2.67 2.52
CA SER A 35 -18.47 2.37 1.31
C SER A 35 -18.43 3.54 0.32
N TYR A 36 -18.69 3.27 -0.97
CA TYR A 36 -18.95 4.31 -1.97
C TYR A 36 -20.13 5.22 -1.60
N ASN A 37 -21.05 4.73 -0.74
CA ASN A 37 -22.20 5.50 -0.27
C ASN A 37 -21.87 6.53 0.82
N ASP A 38 -20.66 6.48 1.41
CA ASP A 38 -20.31 7.34 2.54
C ASP A 38 -19.88 8.75 2.10
N LEU A 39 -19.53 8.93 0.82
CA LEU A 39 -19.11 10.21 0.22
C LEU A 39 -18.08 10.97 1.07
N ILE A 40 -17.09 10.25 1.58
CA ILE A 40 -16.12 10.76 2.55
C ILE A 40 -15.31 11.95 2.01
N GLU A 41 -14.84 12.80 2.92
CA GLU A 41 -13.90 13.88 2.63
C GLU A 41 -12.56 13.64 3.33
N PHE A 42 -11.51 14.22 2.76
CA PHE A 42 -10.21 14.25 3.39
C PHE A 42 -10.28 15.09 4.68
N THR A 43 -9.73 14.55 5.76
CA THR A 43 -9.71 15.20 7.06
C THR A 43 -8.31 15.20 7.65
N ARG A 44 -8.06 16.15 8.57
CA ARG A 44 -6.85 16.14 9.41
C ARG A 44 -6.72 14.82 10.18
N LYS A 45 -7.84 14.23 10.61
CA LYS A 45 -7.89 12.93 11.26
C LYS A 45 -7.31 11.84 10.34
N TYR A 46 -7.81 11.76 9.11
CA TYR A 46 -7.31 10.79 8.12
C TYR A 46 -5.80 10.94 7.87
N ARG A 47 -5.33 12.18 7.70
CA ARG A 47 -3.89 12.48 7.59
C ARG A 47 -3.11 11.90 8.78
N THR A 48 -3.55 12.21 9.99
CA THR A 48 -2.79 11.90 11.20
C THR A 48 -2.80 10.40 11.47
N GLU A 49 -3.99 9.78 11.50
CA GLU A 49 -4.14 8.38 11.87
C GLU A 49 -3.66 7.42 10.76
N HIS A 50 -4.00 7.69 9.50
CA HIS A 50 -3.73 6.74 8.41
C HIS A 50 -2.49 7.12 7.59
N ALA A 51 -2.35 8.38 7.19
CA ALA A 51 -1.22 8.78 6.34
C ALA A 51 0.09 8.96 7.12
N GLN A 52 0.02 9.27 8.42
CA GLN A 52 1.18 9.49 9.29
C GLN A 52 1.31 8.46 10.42
N ARG A 53 0.35 7.53 10.57
CA ARG A 53 0.37 6.48 11.60
C ARG A 53 0.48 7.04 13.03
N GLY A 54 -0.20 8.15 13.29
CA GLY A 54 -0.23 8.81 14.59
C GLY A 54 0.92 9.80 14.85
N TYR A 55 1.94 9.85 13.98
CA TYR A 55 3.06 10.78 14.14
C TYR A 55 2.75 12.18 13.60
N ASN A 56 3.39 13.19 14.18
CA ASN A 56 3.30 14.58 13.79
C ASN A 56 4.69 15.24 13.73
N TRP A 57 4.79 16.43 13.15
CA TRP A 57 6.05 17.13 12.96
C TRP A 57 6.78 17.44 14.27
N MET A 58 6.05 17.59 15.37
CA MET A 58 6.61 17.84 16.71
C MET A 58 7.41 16.64 17.23
N ASP A 59 7.01 15.42 16.89
CA ASP A 59 7.71 14.21 17.32
C ASP A 59 9.14 14.18 16.72
N PHE A 60 9.30 14.72 15.51
CA PHE A 60 10.61 14.85 14.86
C PHE A 60 11.47 15.98 15.43
N VAL A 61 10.89 17.00 16.06
CA VAL A 61 11.67 18.06 16.71
C VAL A 61 12.08 17.64 18.13
N ASN A 62 11.18 16.95 18.84
CA ASN A 62 11.37 16.60 20.25
C ASN A 62 12.19 15.32 20.43
N GLU A 63 12.08 14.35 19.51
CA GLU A 63 12.64 13.00 19.68
C GLU A 63 13.70 12.64 18.62
N SER A 64 14.07 13.57 17.72
CA SER A 64 15.07 13.23 16.71
C SER A 64 16.47 13.12 17.28
N ARG A 65 17.21 12.14 16.75
CA ARG A 65 18.67 12.02 16.95
C ARG A 65 19.43 13.15 16.25
N GLU A 66 18.76 13.82 15.32
CA GLU A 66 19.27 14.96 14.56
C GLU A 66 18.81 16.28 15.23
N LYS A 67 19.48 17.39 14.97
CA LYS A 67 19.10 18.68 15.57
C LYS A 67 18.05 19.40 14.71
N LEU A 68 16.94 18.72 14.43
CA LEU A 68 15.85 19.31 13.65
C LEU A 68 15.15 20.39 14.46
N THR A 69 14.86 21.50 13.80
CA THR A 69 14.11 22.61 14.38
C THR A 69 12.73 22.69 13.76
N GLU A 70 11.86 23.46 14.40
CA GLU A 70 10.54 23.78 13.87
C GLU A 70 10.58 24.37 12.44
N LYS A 71 11.64 25.14 12.12
CA LYS A 71 11.83 25.74 10.80
C LYS A 71 12.06 24.68 9.71
N ASP A 72 12.71 23.57 10.05
CA ASP A 72 12.98 22.46 9.13
C ASP A 72 11.72 21.65 8.82
N MET A 73 10.68 21.80 9.66
CA MET A 73 9.45 21.02 9.60
C MET A 73 8.25 21.79 9.02
N VAL A 74 8.45 23.00 8.48
CA VAL A 74 7.35 23.84 7.95
C VAL A 74 6.50 23.10 6.92
N TRP A 75 7.11 22.28 6.05
CA TRP A 75 6.42 21.46 5.04
C TRP A 75 5.48 20.39 5.63
N ALA A 76 5.66 20.04 6.91
CA ALA A 76 4.91 19.02 7.64
C ALA A 76 3.85 19.62 8.59
N LYS A 77 3.73 20.95 8.67
CA LYS A 77 2.76 21.61 9.54
C LYS A 77 1.39 21.71 8.87
N TYR A 78 0.41 20.97 9.36
CA TYR A 78 -0.95 21.10 8.84
C TYR A 78 -1.57 22.44 9.26
N PRO A 79 -2.32 23.15 8.38
CA PRO A 79 -3.06 24.35 8.76
C PRO A 79 -4.01 24.11 9.94
N SER A 80 -4.38 25.18 10.65
CA SER A 80 -5.36 25.05 11.72
C SER A 80 -6.76 24.78 11.15
N ASP A 81 -7.65 24.26 11.99
CA ASP A 81 -9.02 23.98 11.58
C ASP A 81 -9.75 25.31 11.30
N GLU A 82 -9.42 26.38 12.03
CA GLU A 82 -9.96 27.73 11.79
C GLU A 82 -9.54 28.29 10.43
N ASP A 83 -8.28 28.12 10.03
CA ASP A 83 -7.79 28.57 8.72
C ASP A 83 -8.48 27.80 7.57
N ILE A 84 -8.72 26.51 7.77
CA ILE A 84 -9.43 25.65 6.81
C ILE A 84 -10.89 26.09 6.69
N ASP A 85 -11.57 26.29 7.82
CA ASP A 85 -12.98 26.68 7.90
C ASP A 85 -13.22 28.08 7.31
N GLN A 86 -12.36 29.06 7.63
CA GLN A 86 -12.47 30.42 7.11
C GLN A 86 -12.32 30.50 5.59
N ASN A 87 -11.47 29.64 5.02
CA ASN A 87 -11.28 29.57 3.57
C ASN A 87 -12.25 28.59 2.88
N GLY A 88 -13.06 27.85 3.64
CA GLY A 88 -13.98 26.85 3.13
C GLY A 88 -13.29 25.72 2.38
N VAL A 89 -12.06 25.35 2.78
CA VAL A 89 -11.25 24.36 2.08
C VAL A 89 -11.81 22.96 2.30
N ARG A 90 -12.18 22.29 1.20
CA ARG A 90 -12.68 20.91 1.20
C ARG A 90 -11.81 20.03 0.32
N GLY A 91 -11.55 18.81 0.80
CA GLY A 91 -10.85 17.78 0.03
C GLY A 91 -11.80 16.65 -0.32
N ILE A 92 -12.30 16.61 -1.55
CA ILE A 92 -13.18 15.53 -2.01
C ILE A 92 -12.39 14.49 -2.80
N TYR A 93 -12.86 13.25 -2.83
CA TYR A 93 -12.22 12.18 -3.58
C TYR A 93 -12.93 11.91 -4.91
N LEU A 94 -12.16 11.65 -5.96
CA LEU A 94 -12.69 11.12 -7.23
C LEU A 94 -13.45 9.82 -7.01
N GLY A 95 -12.95 8.98 -6.09
CA GLY A 95 -13.57 7.70 -5.72
C GLY A 95 -15.01 7.83 -5.20
N ASN A 96 -15.47 9.01 -4.77
CA ASN A 96 -16.86 9.21 -4.35
C ASN A 96 -17.84 9.21 -5.54
N TYR A 97 -17.36 9.51 -6.74
CA TYR A 97 -18.16 9.69 -7.95
C TYR A 97 -17.84 8.66 -9.03
N TYR A 98 -16.70 7.98 -8.89
CA TYR A 98 -16.22 7.00 -9.84
C TYR A 98 -15.77 5.75 -9.09
N GLN A 99 -16.41 4.62 -9.39
CA GLN A 99 -16.02 3.34 -8.83
C GLN A 99 -14.67 2.92 -9.43
N TRP A 100 -13.65 2.87 -8.59
CA TRP A 100 -12.28 2.58 -8.99
C TRP A 100 -12.06 1.07 -9.21
N GLU A 101 -12.50 0.55 -10.35
CA GLU A 101 -12.34 -0.85 -10.75
C GLU A 101 -11.16 -1.01 -11.72
N GLN A 102 -10.08 -1.65 -11.26
CA GLN A 102 -8.82 -1.63 -11.99
C GLN A 102 -8.82 -2.43 -13.30
N HIS A 103 -9.58 -3.52 -13.41
CA HIS A 103 -9.61 -4.29 -14.65
C HIS A 103 -10.32 -3.52 -15.75
N GLU A 104 -11.40 -2.83 -15.40
CA GLU A 104 -12.11 -1.93 -16.32
C GLU A 104 -11.22 -0.77 -16.76
N ILE A 105 -10.55 -0.11 -15.81
CA ILE A 105 -9.61 0.98 -16.10
C ILE A 105 -8.48 0.48 -17.00
N ALA A 106 -7.87 -0.67 -16.70
CA ALA A 106 -6.79 -1.22 -17.52
C ALA A 106 -7.25 -1.52 -18.96
N ALA A 107 -8.44 -2.13 -19.12
CA ALA A 107 -9.03 -2.40 -20.43
C ALA A 107 -9.34 -1.10 -21.19
N GLU A 108 -9.88 -0.09 -20.52
CA GLU A 108 -10.17 1.22 -21.09
C GLU A 108 -8.89 1.92 -21.56
N MET A 109 -7.84 1.94 -20.73
CA MET A 109 -6.56 2.55 -21.10
C MET A 109 -5.88 1.80 -22.26
N THR A 110 -6.01 0.48 -22.33
CA THR A 110 -5.56 -0.29 -23.50
C THR A 110 -6.32 0.11 -24.76
N ALA A 111 -7.64 0.25 -24.69
CA ALA A 111 -8.47 0.61 -25.85
C ALA A 111 -8.23 2.05 -26.34
N LEU A 112 -8.12 3.01 -25.41
CA LEU A 112 -8.00 4.43 -25.74
C LEU A 112 -6.57 4.83 -26.13
N TYR A 113 -5.58 4.30 -25.43
CA TYR A 113 -4.20 4.79 -25.52
C TYR A 113 -3.19 3.72 -25.96
N GLY A 114 -3.65 2.50 -26.23
CA GLY A 114 -2.77 1.39 -26.56
C GLY A 114 -1.87 0.97 -25.39
N TRP A 115 -2.24 1.32 -24.15
CA TRP A 115 -1.50 0.92 -22.95
C TRP A 115 -1.35 -0.60 -22.90
N GLN A 116 -0.17 -1.07 -22.49
CA GLN A 116 0.17 -2.49 -22.49
C GLN A 116 0.44 -2.98 -21.07
N PRO A 117 -0.21 -4.07 -20.63
CA PRO A 117 0.17 -4.73 -19.40
C PRO A 117 1.55 -5.37 -19.55
N LYS A 118 2.14 -5.77 -18.42
CA LYS A 118 3.41 -6.50 -18.42
C LYS A 118 3.24 -7.79 -19.23
N ARG A 119 4.16 -8.00 -20.18
CA ARG A 119 4.16 -9.18 -21.06
C ARG A 119 4.57 -10.45 -20.33
N THR A 120 5.53 -10.34 -19.42
CA THR A 120 6.01 -11.46 -18.61
C THR A 120 5.19 -11.53 -17.32
N PRO A 121 4.55 -12.67 -17.01
CA PRO A 121 3.82 -12.84 -15.75
C PRO A 121 4.70 -12.53 -14.54
N TYR A 122 4.11 -12.00 -13.47
CA TYR A 122 4.78 -11.87 -12.18
C TYR A 122 4.79 -13.22 -11.46
N LEU A 123 5.84 -13.47 -10.67
CA LEU A 123 5.87 -14.64 -9.80
C LEU A 123 4.94 -14.46 -8.58
N ARG A 124 4.79 -13.23 -8.08
CA ARG A 124 4.14 -12.92 -6.80
C ARG A 124 2.67 -12.49 -6.89
N THR A 125 2.10 -12.41 -8.09
CA THR A 125 0.67 -12.18 -8.31
C THR A 125 0.27 -12.66 -9.70
N TYR A 126 -1.02 -12.91 -9.91
CA TYR A 126 -1.59 -13.29 -11.19
C TYR A 126 -1.96 -12.10 -12.07
N ARG A 127 -2.05 -10.89 -11.50
CA ARG A 127 -2.34 -9.67 -12.25
C ARG A 127 -1.08 -9.16 -12.93
N ASN A 128 -1.20 -8.71 -14.18
CA ASN A 128 -0.09 -8.20 -14.99
C ASN A 128 -0.19 -6.70 -15.29
N PHE A 129 -1.16 -6.02 -14.70
CA PHE A 129 -1.43 -4.60 -14.93
C PHE A 129 -1.18 -3.70 -13.72
N ASP A 130 -0.91 -4.28 -12.56
CA ASP A 130 -0.55 -3.55 -11.35
C ASP A 130 0.98 -3.34 -11.28
N GLY A 131 1.43 -2.19 -10.77
CA GLY A 131 2.84 -1.96 -10.39
C GLY A 131 3.85 -2.18 -11.53
N ILE A 132 3.50 -1.75 -12.76
CA ILE A 132 4.35 -1.97 -13.93
C ILE A 132 5.52 -0.99 -14.04
N ASP A 133 5.43 0.14 -13.35
CA ASP A 133 6.38 1.25 -13.34
C ASP A 133 7.46 1.11 -12.25
N ASP A 134 7.19 0.32 -11.20
CA ASP A 134 8.15 -0.02 -10.18
C ASP A 134 8.75 -1.41 -10.42
N MET A 135 10.06 -1.43 -10.66
CA MET A 135 10.77 -2.66 -11.01
C MET A 135 10.92 -3.66 -9.87
N HIS A 136 10.76 -3.24 -8.60
CA HIS A 136 11.01 -4.08 -7.42
C HIS A 136 9.76 -4.31 -6.56
N GLU A 137 8.70 -3.50 -6.75
CA GLU A 137 7.47 -3.57 -5.96
C GLU A 137 6.91 -5.00 -5.94
N ILE A 138 6.64 -5.55 -7.13
CA ILE A 138 6.12 -6.91 -7.33
C ILE A 138 7.28 -7.90 -7.55
N GLY A 139 8.15 -7.98 -6.55
CA GLY A 139 9.38 -8.76 -6.57
C GLY A 139 10.00 -8.84 -5.19
N VAL A 140 11.21 -8.29 -5.04
CA VAL A 140 11.94 -8.27 -3.76
C VAL A 140 11.16 -7.57 -2.65
N HIS A 141 10.50 -6.44 -2.94
CA HIS A 141 9.71 -5.71 -1.94
C HIS A 141 8.59 -6.59 -1.36
N ASP A 142 7.76 -7.19 -2.22
CA ASP A 142 6.66 -8.04 -1.76
C ASP A 142 7.15 -9.35 -1.12
N TRP A 143 8.34 -9.85 -1.47
CA TRP A 143 8.97 -10.96 -0.76
C TRP A 143 9.30 -10.59 0.68
N LEU A 144 9.90 -9.43 0.90
CA LEU A 144 10.19 -8.91 2.24
C LEU A 144 8.89 -8.70 3.04
N LYS A 145 7.83 -8.21 2.41
CA LYS A 145 6.49 -8.12 3.02
C LYS A 145 6.00 -9.48 3.50
N TYR A 146 6.08 -10.51 2.64
CA TYR A 146 5.67 -11.87 3.01
C TYR A 146 6.49 -12.44 4.17
N MET A 147 7.81 -12.24 4.15
CA MET A 147 8.70 -12.65 5.24
C MET A 147 8.38 -11.94 6.56
N LYS A 148 7.88 -10.70 6.50
CA LYS A 148 7.53 -9.91 7.69
C LYS A 148 6.13 -10.19 8.22
N PHE A 149 5.16 -10.44 7.35
CA PHE A 149 3.74 -10.44 7.71
C PHE A 149 2.99 -11.72 7.35
N GLY A 150 3.60 -12.67 6.64
CA GLY A 150 2.96 -13.94 6.26
C GLY A 150 2.03 -13.85 5.04
N TYR A 151 1.87 -12.67 4.45
CA TYR A 151 1.10 -12.44 3.23
C TYR A 151 1.81 -11.47 2.28
N GLY A 152 1.54 -11.60 0.99
CA GLY A 152 2.23 -10.89 -0.09
C GLY A 152 1.28 -10.09 -0.98
N ARG A 153 1.69 -9.90 -2.24
CA ARG A 153 0.93 -9.17 -3.26
C ARG A 153 -0.31 -9.92 -3.70
N CYS A 154 -0.22 -11.23 -3.84
CA CYS A 154 -1.34 -12.02 -4.34
C CYS A 154 -2.51 -11.96 -3.36
N THR A 155 -2.24 -11.92 -2.04
CA THR A 155 -3.29 -11.68 -1.05
C THR A 155 -3.98 -10.33 -1.26
N ASP A 156 -3.23 -9.25 -1.52
CA ASP A 156 -3.81 -7.92 -1.79
C ASP A 156 -4.66 -7.93 -3.07
N SER A 157 -4.11 -8.47 -4.17
CA SER A 157 -4.80 -8.57 -5.47
C SER A 157 -6.06 -9.44 -5.38
N ALA A 158 -5.97 -10.61 -4.73
CA ALA A 158 -7.10 -11.52 -4.59
C ALA A 158 -8.19 -10.94 -3.69
N SER A 159 -7.82 -10.21 -2.63
CA SER A 159 -8.80 -9.53 -1.77
C SER A 159 -9.59 -8.47 -2.53
N LEU A 160 -8.94 -7.73 -3.42
CA LEU A 160 -9.60 -6.75 -4.30
C LEU A 160 -10.53 -7.44 -5.30
N ASP A 161 -10.09 -8.53 -5.92
CA ASP A 161 -10.90 -9.27 -6.90
C ASP A 161 -12.08 -10.03 -6.29
N ILE A 162 -11.97 -10.46 -5.02
CA ILE A 162 -13.13 -10.96 -4.27
C ILE A 162 -14.13 -9.82 -4.04
N ARG A 163 -13.65 -8.65 -3.61
CA ARG A 163 -14.53 -7.50 -3.32
C ARG A 163 -15.22 -6.96 -4.56
N SER A 164 -14.60 -7.05 -5.73
CA SER A 164 -15.24 -6.69 -7.01
C SER A 164 -16.09 -7.82 -7.62
N GLY A 165 -16.17 -8.98 -6.97
CA GLY A 165 -16.94 -10.13 -7.46
C GLY A 165 -16.32 -10.87 -8.64
N ARG A 166 -15.05 -10.57 -8.99
CA ARG A 166 -14.31 -11.23 -10.08
C ARG A 166 -13.78 -12.60 -9.69
N LEU A 167 -13.65 -12.85 -8.39
CA LEU A 167 -13.00 -14.05 -7.88
C LEU A 167 -13.72 -14.59 -6.64
N VAL A 168 -13.88 -15.91 -6.56
CA VAL A 168 -14.41 -16.55 -5.34
C VAL A 168 -13.27 -16.92 -4.38
N ARG A 169 -13.56 -16.99 -3.08
CA ARG A 169 -12.54 -17.22 -2.04
C ARG A 169 -11.70 -18.48 -2.29
N GLU A 170 -12.31 -19.55 -2.79
CA GLU A 170 -11.63 -20.82 -3.05
C GLU A 170 -10.55 -20.66 -4.11
N GLN A 171 -10.88 -19.95 -5.21
CA GLN A 171 -9.90 -19.58 -6.25
C GLN A 171 -8.82 -18.64 -5.71
N ALA A 172 -9.17 -17.71 -4.81
CA ALA A 172 -8.20 -16.79 -4.21
C ALA A 172 -7.16 -17.55 -3.40
N ILE A 173 -7.61 -18.50 -2.59
CA ILE A 173 -6.72 -19.31 -1.75
C ILE A 173 -5.70 -20.05 -2.61
N ASP A 174 -6.13 -20.65 -3.73
CA ASP A 174 -5.23 -21.36 -4.63
C ASP A 174 -4.19 -20.42 -5.26
N LEU A 175 -4.59 -19.22 -5.66
CA LEU A 175 -3.69 -18.20 -6.20
C LEU A 175 -2.70 -17.71 -5.14
N VAL A 176 -3.17 -17.39 -3.94
CA VAL A 176 -2.33 -16.92 -2.83
C VAL A 176 -1.30 -17.99 -2.46
N ARG A 177 -1.73 -19.25 -2.33
CA ARG A 177 -0.84 -20.38 -2.02
C ARG A 177 0.26 -20.55 -3.06
N LYS A 178 -0.04 -20.28 -4.33
CA LYS A 178 0.94 -20.35 -5.41
C LYS A 178 1.91 -19.16 -5.42
N HIS A 179 1.39 -17.95 -5.21
CA HIS A 179 2.11 -16.72 -5.57
C HIS A 179 2.77 -16.01 -4.39
N ASP A 180 2.14 -15.93 -3.22
CA ASP A 180 2.73 -15.25 -2.05
C ASP A 180 4.05 -15.87 -1.55
N PRO A 181 4.22 -17.21 -1.50
CA PRO A 181 5.49 -17.82 -1.14
C PRO A 181 6.50 -17.88 -2.30
N ALA A 182 6.17 -17.41 -3.50
CA ALA A 182 7.06 -17.50 -4.65
C ALA A 182 8.31 -16.62 -4.44
N TYR A 183 9.48 -17.25 -4.41
CA TYR A 183 10.76 -16.54 -4.29
C TYR A 183 10.96 -15.61 -5.50
N PRO A 184 11.45 -14.37 -5.30
CA PRO A 184 11.49 -13.34 -6.35
C PRO A 184 12.67 -13.54 -7.31
N SER A 185 12.79 -14.71 -7.94
CA SER A 185 13.92 -15.04 -8.80
C SER A 185 14.00 -14.22 -10.09
N ASP A 186 12.89 -13.62 -10.53
CA ASP A 186 12.80 -12.76 -11.71
C ASP A 186 13.27 -11.31 -11.46
N ASP A 187 13.25 -10.86 -10.20
CA ASP A 187 13.65 -9.50 -9.80
C ASP A 187 14.97 -9.47 -9.00
N LEU A 188 15.20 -10.47 -8.14
CA LEU A 188 16.35 -10.50 -7.24
C LEU A 188 17.71 -10.25 -7.91
N PRO A 189 18.04 -10.82 -9.09
CA PRO A 189 19.33 -10.57 -9.71
C PRO A 189 19.63 -9.08 -9.93
N ARG A 190 18.62 -8.31 -10.35
CA ARG A 190 18.75 -6.86 -10.55
C ARG A 190 18.94 -6.14 -9.22
N TRP A 191 18.16 -6.52 -8.21
CA TRP A 191 18.29 -5.93 -6.88
C TRP A 191 19.69 -6.16 -6.27
N LEU A 192 20.24 -7.36 -6.42
CA LEU A 192 21.60 -7.69 -5.98
C LEU A 192 22.66 -6.87 -6.72
N GLU A 193 22.50 -6.68 -8.03
CA GLU A 193 23.38 -5.83 -8.83
C GLU A 193 23.38 -4.37 -8.34
N ILE A 194 22.20 -3.79 -8.11
CA ILE A 194 22.05 -2.39 -7.67
C ILE A 194 22.63 -2.18 -6.27
N THR A 195 22.42 -3.14 -5.37
CA THR A 195 22.80 -3.00 -3.95
C THR A 195 24.22 -3.50 -3.65
N GLY A 196 24.81 -4.30 -4.53
CA GLY A 196 26.09 -4.98 -4.30
C GLY A 196 26.00 -6.13 -3.29
N TYR A 197 24.80 -6.57 -2.92
CA TYR A 197 24.61 -7.71 -2.02
C TYR A 197 24.85 -9.02 -2.75
N THR A 198 25.34 -10.03 -2.03
CA THR A 198 25.24 -11.42 -2.47
C THR A 198 23.87 -11.99 -2.13
N LYS A 199 23.47 -13.07 -2.81
CA LYS A 199 22.23 -13.78 -2.50
C LYS A 199 22.20 -14.24 -1.03
N GLU A 200 23.32 -14.71 -0.51
CA GLU A 200 23.45 -15.17 0.87
C GLU A 200 23.24 -14.04 1.86
N GLN A 201 23.79 -12.84 1.58
CA GLN A 201 23.56 -11.66 2.42
C GLN A 201 22.10 -11.24 2.42
N PHE A 202 21.45 -11.28 1.25
CA PHE A 202 20.02 -11.01 1.12
C PHE A 202 19.18 -12.00 1.93
N ASP A 203 19.42 -13.30 1.76
CA ASP A 203 18.68 -14.35 2.46
C ASP A 203 18.91 -14.27 3.97
N GLN A 204 20.14 -14.03 4.43
CA GLN A 204 20.45 -13.80 5.84
C GLN A 204 19.74 -12.57 6.40
N GLY A 205 19.64 -11.49 5.61
CA GLY A 205 18.88 -10.30 5.96
C GLY A 205 17.39 -10.62 6.12
N CYS A 206 16.81 -11.36 5.18
CA CYS A 206 15.42 -11.82 5.22
C CYS A 206 15.15 -12.65 6.48
N GLU A 207 16.03 -13.60 6.81
CA GLU A 207 15.93 -14.45 7.99
C GLU A 207 16.04 -13.66 9.30
N LYS A 208 16.99 -12.71 9.37
CA LYS A 208 17.19 -11.86 10.54
C LYS A 208 15.96 -11.02 10.88
N TRP A 209 15.23 -10.54 9.89
CA TRP A 209 14.10 -9.62 10.07
C TRP A 209 12.72 -10.29 9.99
N ARG A 210 12.68 -11.62 9.80
CA ARG A 210 11.46 -12.42 9.85
C ARG A 210 10.74 -12.18 11.17
N ASN A 211 9.42 -11.95 11.11
CA ASN A 211 8.64 -11.73 12.32
C ASN A 211 8.31 -13.06 13.01
N LEU A 212 8.84 -13.28 14.21
CA LEU A 212 8.61 -14.51 14.98
C LEU A 212 7.21 -14.61 15.60
N GLU A 213 6.45 -13.52 15.62
CA GLU A 213 5.03 -13.57 15.99
C GLU A 213 4.16 -14.19 14.90
N VAL A 214 4.63 -14.13 13.65
CA VAL A 214 3.94 -14.69 12.47
C VAL A 214 4.52 -16.05 12.10
N TRP A 215 5.84 -16.19 12.20
CA TRP A 215 6.58 -17.36 11.75
C TRP A 215 7.16 -18.15 12.93
N ARG A 216 6.86 -19.43 12.99
CA ARG A 216 7.39 -20.38 13.98
C ARG A 216 8.18 -21.49 13.29
N ARG A 217 9.12 -22.10 14.02
CA ARG A 217 9.83 -23.27 13.52
C ARG A 217 9.00 -24.53 13.82
N GLY A 218 8.68 -25.27 12.77
CA GLY A 218 8.01 -26.56 12.84
C GLY A 218 8.90 -27.67 13.39
N ALA A 219 8.33 -28.86 13.55
CA ALA A 219 9.04 -30.04 14.04
C ALA A 219 10.20 -30.49 13.11
N SER A 220 10.09 -30.19 11.81
CA SER A 220 11.13 -30.41 10.80
C SER A 220 12.21 -29.33 10.78
N ASN A 221 12.14 -28.35 11.69
CA ASN A 221 12.96 -27.13 11.70
C ASN A 221 12.73 -26.19 10.50
N GLU A 222 11.64 -26.38 9.74
CA GLU A 222 11.19 -25.50 8.68
C GLU A 222 10.35 -24.34 9.24
N TRP A 223 10.24 -23.24 8.49
CA TRP A 223 9.38 -22.13 8.87
C TRP A 223 7.93 -22.41 8.52
N GLU A 224 7.06 -22.28 9.51
CA GLU A 224 5.60 -22.38 9.39
C GLU A 224 5.00 -21.03 9.79
N CYS A 225 3.94 -20.60 9.11
CA CYS A 225 3.09 -19.50 9.57
C CYS A 225 1.63 -19.90 9.37
N ASP A 226 0.74 -19.30 10.16
CA ASP A 226 -0.69 -19.53 10.00
C ASP A 226 -1.17 -18.85 8.71
N HIS A 227 -1.67 -19.64 7.77
CA HIS A 227 -2.16 -19.16 6.49
C HIS A 227 -3.69 -19.08 6.49
N ILE A 228 -4.23 -18.26 5.58
CA ILE A 228 -5.67 -18.08 5.40
C ILE A 228 -6.45 -19.37 5.06
N TRP A 229 -5.76 -20.42 4.63
CA TRP A 229 -6.34 -21.73 4.30
C TRP A 229 -6.28 -22.73 5.45
N ASP A 230 -5.60 -22.40 6.54
CA ASP A 230 -5.57 -23.25 7.73
C ASP A 230 -6.83 -23.06 8.59
N TYR A 231 -7.58 -21.97 8.35
CA TYR A 231 -8.84 -21.65 9.04
C TYR A 231 -10.06 -21.90 8.13
N PRO A 232 -10.94 -22.86 8.46
CA PRO A 232 -12.19 -23.05 7.75
C PRO A 232 -13.15 -21.86 7.97
N ARG A 233 -14.15 -21.70 7.07
CA ARG A 233 -15.09 -20.55 6.99
C ARG A 233 -15.80 -20.14 8.31
N ASN A 234 -15.77 -20.97 9.35
CA ASN A 234 -16.65 -20.86 10.52
C ASN A 234 -15.94 -20.44 11.83
N GLU A 235 -14.70 -19.95 11.78
CA GLU A 235 -13.93 -19.61 13.00
C GLU A 235 -13.70 -18.10 13.21
N PHE A 236 -14.53 -17.23 12.63
CA PHE A 236 -14.53 -15.79 12.90
C PHE A 236 -15.89 -15.29 13.37
#